data_AF-A0A9R0SEV6-F1
#
_entry.id   AF-A0A9R0SEV6-F1
#
_cell.length_a   1.000
_cell.length_b   1.000
_cell.length_c   1.000
_cell.angle_alpha   90.00
_cell.angle_beta   90.00
_cell.angle_gamma   90.00
#
_symmetry.space_group_name_H-M   'P 1'
#
loop_
_entity.id
_entity.type
_entity.pdbx_description
1 polymer ?
#
loop_
_entity_poly.entity_id
_entity_poly.type
_entity_poly.pdbx_seq_one_letter_code
_entity_poly.pdbx_strand_id
1 'polypeptide(L)'
;MEYLGDGEGTNGNRGLAVSTAGGDDAFAGAVVAAVEDAQRESVALVHYIGREYVDRPNNLVPLTLKQVSMLTPSARHGGALSIHGMPVNTARLLGRVWNRTESSEEISFVLGDGTGSIEAKIWTIDGEYMRALREVRNGDYVVVNGSIRTRDSVMHIRAYSIRLVTNYNEITNHFLHCIYVSLDLQKQLREREMDIRRANLVVASNEQSQAPNGAEKLFGDVLQVFYCPGIVELENGASFSLIQSETGADADQLRTVIGAHVAMGNLFTTIDDDHFKCSFNG
;
A
#
# COMPACT_ATOMS: atom_id res chain seq x y z
N MET A 1 74.23 4.07 -13.10
CA MET A 1 73.93 4.87 -11.89
C MET A 1 72.59 4.39 -11.39
N GLU A 2 72.42 3.24 -10.73
CA GLU A 2 73.13 2.70 -9.55
C GLU A 2 73.33 3.73 -8.43
N TYR A 3 72.52 3.60 -7.37
CA TYR A 3 72.84 3.44 -5.93
C TYR A 3 71.47 3.41 -5.20
N LEU A 4 70.92 2.29 -4.70
CA LEU A 4 71.27 1.41 -3.56
C LEU A 4 71.43 2.13 -2.20
N GLY A 5 70.64 1.65 -1.23
CA GLY A 5 70.66 2.03 0.18
C GLY A 5 69.67 1.18 1.00
N ASP A 6 70.13 0.01 1.44
CA ASP A 6 69.48 -0.99 2.30
C ASP A 6 69.37 -0.58 3.78
N GLY A 7 68.34 -1.02 4.52
CA GLY A 7 68.43 -1.99 5.64
C GLY A 7 68.14 -1.28 6.99
N GLU A 8 67.51 -1.79 8.05
CA GLU A 8 67.06 -3.08 8.60
C GLU A 8 65.74 -2.79 9.38
N GLY A 9 64.79 -3.67 9.71
CA GLY A 9 64.87 -5.07 10.14
C GLY A 9 64.67 -5.18 11.66
N THR A 10 63.44 -5.27 12.15
CA THR A 10 63.16 -5.88 13.48
C THR A 10 61.92 -6.75 13.46
N ASN A 11 62.15 -7.97 13.96
CA ASN A 11 61.36 -9.18 13.88
C ASN A 11 60.38 -9.26 15.06
N GLY A 12 59.09 -9.54 14.80
CA GLY A 12 58.02 -9.60 15.80
C GLY A 12 57.04 -10.72 15.52
N ASN A 13 57.50 -11.94 15.75
CA ASN A 13 56.79 -13.21 15.64
C ASN A 13 55.52 -13.27 16.51
N ARG A 14 54.32 -13.48 15.93
CA ARG A 14 53.20 -14.16 16.62
C ARG A 14 52.36 -14.98 15.65
N GLY A 15 52.38 -16.29 15.91
CA GLY A 15 51.79 -17.36 15.12
C GLY A 15 50.28 -17.32 14.96
N LEU A 16 49.86 -17.96 13.86
CA LEU A 16 48.51 -18.44 13.63
C LEU A 16 48.06 -19.34 14.78
N ALA A 17 46.91 -19.00 15.39
CA ALA A 17 46.09 -19.95 16.13
C ALA A 17 44.75 -20.07 15.41
N VAL A 18 44.56 -21.22 14.75
CA VAL A 18 43.25 -21.70 14.29
C VAL A 18 42.47 -22.13 15.54
N SER A 19 41.37 -21.45 15.84
CA SER A 19 40.36 -21.96 16.79
C SER A 19 39.13 -22.40 16.03
N THR A 20 38.96 -23.71 15.92
CA THR A 20 37.72 -24.38 15.53
C THR A 20 36.84 -24.58 16.76
N ALA A 21 35.74 -23.84 16.83
CA ALA A 21 34.49 -24.12 17.55
C ALA A 21 33.46 -23.14 16.96
N GLY A 22 32.37 -23.52 16.30
CA GLY A 22 31.40 -24.55 16.65
C GLY A 22 30.20 -23.85 17.28
N GLY A 23 29.08 -23.75 16.55
CA GLY A 23 27.79 -23.29 17.09
C GLY A 23 27.27 -22.00 16.46
N ASP A 24 26.64 -22.15 15.29
CA ASP A 24 25.32 -21.64 14.87
C ASP A 24 24.69 -20.52 15.73
N ASP A 25 24.09 -19.53 15.04
CA ASP A 25 23.12 -18.51 15.54
C ASP A 25 23.60 -17.05 15.74
N ALA A 26 24.67 -16.59 15.08
CA ALA A 26 25.08 -15.17 15.14
C ALA A 26 24.74 -14.32 13.90
N PHE A 27 24.23 -14.89 12.80
CA PHE A 27 24.05 -14.16 11.54
C PHE A 27 22.66 -13.49 11.36
N ALA A 28 21.65 -13.89 12.14
CA ALA A 28 20.30 -13.31 12.04
C ALA A 28 20.13 -11.98 12.81
N GLY A 29 20.96 -11.71 13.83
CA GLY A 29 20.84 -10.50 14.66
C GLY A 29 21.49 -9.24 14.08
N ALA A 30 22.49 -9.38 13.21
CA ALA A 30 23.23 -8.24 12.65
C ALA A 30 22.52 -7.61 11.43
N VAL A 31 21.64 -8.36 10.75
CA VAL A 31 20.84 -7.84 9.64
C VAL A 31 19.63 -7.03 10.13
N VAL A 32 19.10 -7.35 11.32
CA VAL A 32 17.95 -6.59 11.88
C VAL A 32 18.41 -5.23 12.45
N ALA A 33 19.56 -5.18 13.13
CA ALA A 33 20.08 -3.92 13.67
C ALA A 33 20.52 -2.92 12.57
N ALA A 34 21.02 -3.41 11.42
CA ALA A 34 21.41 -2.55 10.30
C ALA A 34 20.21 -2.01 9.49
N VAL A 35 19.03 -2.65 9.59
CA VAL A 35 17.79 -2.18 8.96
C VAL A 35 17.08 -1.14 9.85
N GLU A 36 17.26 -1.21 11.17
CA GLU A 36 16.73 -0.19 12.11
C GLU A 36 17.59 1.09 12.16
N ASP A 37 18.92 0.99 11.98
CA ASP A 37 19.80 2.18 11.96
C ASP A 37 19.85 2.92 10.61
N ALA A 38 19.49 2.27 9.49
CA ALA A 38 19.40 2.91 8.18
C ALA A 38 18.10 3.74 7.96
N GLN A 39 17.14 3.65 8.89
CA GLN A 39 15.91 4.48 8.87
C GLN A 39 16.02 5.77 9.70
N ARG A 40 17.22 6.11 10.20
CA ARG A 40 17.43 7.30 11.03
C ARG A 40 18.50 8.25 10.55
N GLU A 41 18.85 8.20 9.26
CA GLU A 41 19.57 9.31 8.63
C GLU A 41 18.59 10.46 8.35
N SER A 42 18.69 11.44 9.23
CA SER A 42 18.02 12.72 9.26
C SER A 42 17.85 13.36 7.88
N VAL A 43 16.64 13.26 7.34
CA VAL A 43 16.10 14.34 6.49
C VAL A 43 15.89 15.50 7.45
N ALA A 44 16.73 16.54 7.35
CA ALA A 44 16.52 17.79 8.07
C ALA A 44 15.18 18.38 7.61
N LEU A 45 14.11 18.03 8.32
CA LEU A 45 12.80 18.62 8.17
C LEU A 45 12.91 20.00 8.79
N VAL A 46 13.21 21.01 7.97
CA VAL A 46 13.11 22.41 8.38
C VAL A 46 11.62 22.69 8.57
N HIS A 47 11.17 22.50 9.81
CA HIS A 47 9.89 22.98 10.30
C HIS A 47 9.85 24.51 10.15
N TYR A 48 9.07 25.02 9.20
CA TYR A 48 8.74 26.44 9.20
C TYR A 48 7.59 26.68 10.19
N ILE A 49 7.93 27.29 11.31
CA ILE A 49 7.00 27.83 12.29
C ILE A 49 6.67 29.25 11.82
N GLY A 50 5.40 29.53 11.49
CA GLY A 50 4.98 30.91 11.23
C GLY A 50 3.80 31.13 10.29
N ARG A 51 2.72 30.38 10.46
CA ARG A 51 1.29 30.69 10.19
C ARG A 51 0.57 29.36 10.12
N GLU A 52 -0.55 29.21 10.83
CA GLU A 52 -1.34 27.97 10.84
C GLU A 52 -1.58 27.44 9.42
N TYR A 53 -0.89 26.35 9.08
CA TYR A 53 -1.32 25.44 8.03
C TYR A 53 -1.44 24.06 8.67
N VAL A 54 -2.53 23.89 9.41
CA VAL A 54 -2.97 22.58 9.87
C VAL A 54 -3.67 21.92 8.69
N ASP A 55 -2.91 21.18 7.90
CA ASP A 55 -3.41 19.94 7.33
C ASP A 55 -2.20 19.03 7.10
N ARG A 56 -1.90 18.16 8.09
CA ARG A 56 -1.01 17.02 7.83
C ARG A 56 -1.68 16.22 6.72
N PRO A 57 -1.03 15.91 5.60
CA PRO A 57 -1.72 15.18 4.57
C PRO A 57 -1.98 13.75 5.04
N ASN A 58 -3.26 13.39 5.10
CA ASN A 58 -3.71 12.01 4.96
C ASN A 58 -2.96 11.37 3.77
N ASN A 59 -2.24 10.28 4.07
CA ASN A 59 -1.50 9.37 3.19
C ASN A 59 -0.99 9.97 1.86
N LEU A 60 0.31 10.26 1.78
CA LEU A 60 0.97 10.69 0.53
C LEU A 60 0.99 9.53 -0.47
N VAL A 61 0.16 9.58 -1.50
CA VAL A 61 0.01 8.47 -2.45
C VAL A 61 0.96 8.64 -3.64
N PRO A 62 1.87 7.68 -3.93
CA PRO A 62 2.65 7.72 -5.16
C PRO A 62 1.74 7.42 -6.36
N LEU A 63 1.70 8.33 -7.33
CA LEU A 63 0.88 8.17 -8.52
C LEU A 63 1.69 8.45 -9.79
N THR A 64 1.29 7.77 -10.87
CA THR A 64 1.61 8.18 -12.24
C THR A 64 0.67 9.29 -12.69
N LEU A 65 1.09 10.09 -13.67
CA LEU A 65 0.25 11.17 -14.19
C LEU A 65 -1.00 10.65 -14.89
N LYS A 66 -0.94 9.44 -15.47
CA LYS A 66 -2.14 8.78 -15.98
C LYS A 66 -3.14 8.48 -14.87
N GLN A 67 -2.69 7.93 -13.75
CA GLN A 67 -3.57 7.66 -12.60
C GLN A 67 -4.19 8.95 -12.05
N VAL A 68 -3.44 10.06 -12.03
CA VAL A 68 -3.99 11.37 -11.64
C VAL A 68 -5.13 11.77 -12.58
N SER A 69 -4.98 11.64 -13.90
CA SER A 69 -6.04 11.95 -14.87
C SER A 69 -7.29 11.07 -14.75
N MET A 70 -7.17 9.91 -14.10
CA MET A 70 -8.26 8.97 -13.85
C MET A 70 -8.96 9.20 -12.52
N LEU A 71 -8.52 10.16 -11.70
CA LEU A 71 -9.16 10.46 -10.42
C LEU A 71 -10.60 10.92 -10.65
N THR A 72 -11.52 10.35 -9.88
CA THR A 72 -12.93 10.73 -9.95
C THR A 72 -13.45 11.17 -8.59
N PRO A 73 -14.39 12.14 -8.54
CA PRO A 73 -15.08 12.50 -7.31
C PRO A 73 -15.81 11.29 -6.73
N SER A 74 -15.54 10.96 -5.47
CA SER A 74 -16.22 9.88 -4.77
C SER A 74 -17.46 10.41 -4.05
N ALA A 75 -18.64 9.90 -4.43
CA ALA A 75 -19.88 10.18 -3.69
C ALA A 75 -19.78 9.73 -2.21
N ARG A 76 -19.00 8.68 -1.93
CA ARG A 76 -18.80 8.14 -0.58
C ARG A 76 -17.97 9.04 0.33
N HIS A 77 -17.11 9.88 -0.26
CA HIS A 77 -16.22 10.79 0.47
C HIS A 77 -16.56 12.26 0.20
N GLY A 78 -17.86 12.58 0.12
CA GLY A 78 -18.31 13.97 -0.02
C GLY A 78 -17.79 14.68 -1.29
N GLY A 79 -17.53 13.95 -2.36
CA GLY A 79 -16.99 14.49 -3.61
C GLY A 79 -15.47 14.61 -3.65
N ALA A 80 -14.74 14.12 -2.64
CA ALA A 80 -13.28 14.07 -2.67
C ALA A 80 -12.78 13.23 -3.85
N LEU A 81 -11.70 13.67 -4.49
CA LEU A 81 -11.03 12.91 -5.55
C LEU A 81 -10.58 11.55 -4.99
N SER A 82 -10.80 10.50 -5.74
CA SER A 82 -10.46 9.15 -5.33
C SER A 82 -9.87 8.33 -6.47
N ILE A 83 -8.99 7.41 -6.11
CA ILE A 83 -8.52 6.33 -6.97
C ILE A 83 -8.91 5.02 -6.31
N HIS A 84 -9.53 4.11 -7.07
CA HIS A 84 -10.00 2.84 -6.51
C HIS A 84 -10.76 3.09 -5.19
N GLY A 85 -11.76 3.97 -5.19
CA GLY A 85 -12.63 4.25 -4.03
C GLY A 85 -11.94 4.83 -2.79
N MET A 86 -10.62 5.02 -2.82
CA MET A 86 -9.81 5.60 -1.75
C MET A 86 -9.56 7.07 -2.02
N PRO A 87 -9.84 7.96 -1.07
CA PRO A 87 -9.68 9.39 -1.27
C PRO A 87 -8.19 9.74 -1.41
N VAL A 88 -7.86 10.49 -2.45
CA VAL A 88 -6.51 11.00 -2.71
C VAL A 88 -6.56 12.51 -2.62
N ASN A 89 -6.02 13.05 -1.52
CA ASN A 89 -5.81 14.49 -1.37
C ASN A 89 -4.40 14.89 -1.80
N THR A 90 -3.40 14.12 -1.36
CA THR A 90 -2.01 14.40 -1.67
C THR A 90 -1.34 13.27 -2.43
N ALA A 91 -0.48 13.67 -3.36
CA ALA A 91 0.24 12.76 -4.20
C ALA A 91 1.72 13.10 -4.27
N ARG A 92 2.52 12.05 -4.40
CA ARG A 92 3.92 12.11 -4.82
C ARG A 92 3.97 11.79 -6.29
N LEU A 93 4.54 12.69 -7.08
CA LEU A 93 4.73 12.55 -8.51
C LEU A 93 6.23 12.66 -8.81
N LEU A 94 6.67 12.02 -9.88
CA LEU A 94 8.04 12.15 -10.38
C LEU A 94 7.96 12.27 -11.90
N GLY A 95 8.63 13.29 -12.45
CA GLY A 95 8.67 13.46 -13.90
C GLY A 95 9.66 14.52 -14.34
N ARG A 96 9.71 14.73 -15.66
CA ARG A 96 10.52 15.74 -16.33
C ARG A 96 9.79 17.07 -16.40
N VAL A 97 10.53 18.15 -16.17
CA VAL A 97 10.04 19.53 -16.18
C VAL A 97 10.01 20.10 -17.60
N TRP A 98 8.92 20.78 -17.94
CA TRP A 98 8.69 21.47 -19.20
C TRP A 98 7.98 22.80 -18.96
N ASN A 99 8.11 23.74 -19.91
CA ASN A 99 7.37 25.01 -19.91
C ASN A 99 7.39 25.75 -18.56
N ARG A 100 8.57 25.81 -17.90
CA ARG A 100 8.74 26.54 -16.65
C ARG A 100 8.47 28.03 -16.83
N THR A 101 7.64 28.59 -15.96
CA THR A 101 7.34 30.01 -15.82
C THR A 101 7.53 30.43 -14.38
N GLU A 102 8.11 31.61 -14.16
CA GLU A 102 8.35 32.18 -12.85
C GLU A 102 7.77 33.59 -12.78
N SER A 103 7.00 33.84 -11.73
CA SER A 103 6.46 35.14 -11.37
C SER A 103 6.99 35.55 -9.99
N SER A 104 6.60 36.73 -9.50
CA SER A 104 6.98 37.19 -8.16
C SER A 104 6.37 36.37 -7.02
N GLU A 105 5.28 35.64 -7.27
CA GLU A 105 4.51 34.92 -6.25
C GLU A 105 4.45 33.40 -6.46
N GLU A 106 4.74 32.94 -7.69
CA GLU A 106 4.54 31.55 -8.10
C GLU A 106 5.60 31.12 -9.10
N ILE A 107 6.11 29.89 -8.92
CA ILE A 107 6.79 29.13 -9.96
C ILE A 107 5.83 28.03 -10.44
N SER A 108 5.66 27.94 -11.75
CA SER A 108 4.82 26.95 -12.41
C SER A 108 5.54 26.25 -13.55
N PHE A 109 5.19 25.00 -13.80
CA PHE A 109 5.74 24.20 -14.89
C PHE A 109 4.83 23.02 -15.21
N VAL A 110 5.05 22.39 -16.36
CA VAL A 110 4.42 21.14 -16.75
C VAL A 110 5.34 19.98 -16.36
N LEU A 111 4.84 19.07 -15.54
CA LEU A 111 5.52 17.83 -15.18
C LEU A 111 5.04 16.72 -16.12
N GLY A 112 5.95 15.95 -16.72
CA GLY A 112 5.62 14.81 -17.57
C GLY A 112 6.43 13.55 -17.23
N ASP A 113 5.76 12.41 -17.06
CA ASP A 113 6.36 11.12 -16.67
C ASP A 113 6.32 10.07 -17.79
N GLY A 114 5.82 10.45 -18.98
CA GLY A 114 5.60 9.55 -20.13
C GLY A 114 4.23 8.87 -20.14
N THR A 115 3.53 8.84 -19.01
CA THR A 115 2.13 8.35 -18.91
C THR A 115 1.11 9.48 -19.05
N GLY A 116 1.53 10.72 -18.81
CA GLY A 116 0.74 11.92 -18.98
C GLY A 116 1.52 13.19 -18.68
N SER A 117 0.79 14.29 -18.45
CA SER A 117 1.34 15.57 -18.05
C SER A 117 0.40 16.28 -17.07
N ILE A 118 0.94 17.07 -16.14
CA ILE A 118 0.16 17.90 -15.22
C ILE A 118 0.85 19.25 -14.99
N GLU A 119 0.07 20.30 -14.80
CA GLU A 119 0.57 21.60 -14.35
C GLU A 119 0.87 21.53 -12.84
N ALA A 120 2.11 21.86 -12.46
CA ALA A 120 2.57 21.96 -11.08
C ALA A 120 2.81 23.42 -10.71
N LYS A 121 2.35 23.82 -9.53
CA LYS A 121 2.45 25.19 -9.01
C LYS A 121 3.00 25.19 -7.60
N ILE A 122 4.00 26.02 -7.34
CA ILE A 122 4.52 26.30 -6.00
C ILE A 122 4.57 27.80 -5.76
N TRP A 123 4.07 28.22 -4.60
CA TRP A 123 4.09 29.63 -4.21
C TRP A 123 5.47 29.97 -3.65
N THR A 124 6.04 31.07 -4.14
CA THR A 124 7.36 31.54 -3.74
C THR A 124 7.29 32.13 -2.34
N ILE A 125 8.13 31.63 -1.43
CA ILE A 125 8.35 32.21 -0.09
C ILE A 125 9.84 32.55 0.01
N ASP A 126 10.21 33.70 0.56
CA ASP A 126 11.62 34.07 0.68
C ASP A 126 12.37 33.10 1.61
N GLY A 127 13.29 32.31 1.05
CA GLY A 127 14.10 31.33 1.77
C GLY A 127 15.09 30.57 0.86
N GLU A 128 16.03 29.84 1.46
CA GLU A 128 17.05 29.05 0.73
C GLU A 128 16.44 28.00 -0.20
N TYR A 129 15.33 27.39 0.22
CA TYR A 129 14.60 26.42 -0.59
C TYR A 129 14.17 26.97 -1.95
N MET A 130 13.68 28.21 -2.01
CA MET A 130 13.30 28.84 -3.27
C MET A 130 14.50 29.17 -4.16
N ARG A 131 15.70 29.41 -3.57
CA ARG A 131 16.92 29.56 -4.37
C ARG A 131 17.27 28.25 -5.06
N ALA A 132 17.25 27.13 -4.35
CA ALA A 132 17.48 25.81 -4.94
C ALA A 132 16.44 25.47 -6.03
N LEU A 133 15.16 25.81 -5.83
CA LEU A 133 14.13 25.61 -6.85
C LEU A 133 14.30 26.45 -8.11
N ARG A 134 14.94 27.61 -8.01
CA ARG A 134 15.28 28.45 -9.18
C ARG A 134 16.38 27.83 -10.03
N GLU A 135 17.14 26.88 -9.50
CA GLU A 135 18.16 26.14 -10.25
C GLU A 135 17.56 25.06 -11.16
N VAL A 136 16.31 24.63 -10.89
CA VAL A 136 15.59 23.63 -11.71
C VAL A 136 15.27 24.20 -13.10
N ARG A 137 15.66 23.48 -14.15
CA ARG A 137 15.51 23.85 -15.56
C ARG A 137 14.56 22.91 -16.30
N ASN A 138 14.11 23.35 -17.47
CA ASN A 138 13.42 22.46 -18.41
C ASN A 138 14.34 21.30 -18.79
N GLY A 139 13.81 20.08 -18.77
CA GLY A 139 14.56 18.85 -19.02
C GLY A 139 14.98 18.11 -17.75
N ASP A 140 15.00 18.78 -16.59
CA ASP A 140 15.35 18.16 -15.32
C ASP A 140 14.25 17.24 -14.82
N TYR A 141 14.65 16.20 -14.08
CA TYR A 141 13.71 15.35 -13.36
C TYR A 141 13.52 15.84 -11.94
N VAL A 142 12.27 15.93 -11.50
CA VAL A 142 11.92 16.37 -10.15
C VAL A 142 10.92 15.44 -9.51
N VAL A 143 11.02 15.32 -8.18
CA VAL A 143 9.99 14.76 -7.31
C VAL A 143 9.10 15.91 -6.84
N VAL A 144 7.80 15.80 -7.06
CA VAL A 144 6.80 16.78 -6.65
C VAL A 144 5.86 16.13 -5.62
N ASN A 145 5.82 16.70 -4.42
CA ASN A 145 4.82 16.35 -3.41
C ASN A 145 3.84 17.51 -3.29
N GLY A 146 2.55 17.21 -3.44
CA GLY A 146 1.53 18.25 -3.49
C GLY A 146 0.11 17.74 -3.30
N SER A 147 -0.81 18.69 -3.17
CA SER A 147 -2.26 18.41 -3.17
C SER A 147 -2.80 18.53 -4.59
N ILE A 148 -3.55 17.53 -5.02
CA ILE A 148 -4.21 17.54 -6.34
C ILE A 148 -5.46 18.39 -6.23
N ARG A 149 -5.60 19.36 -7.14
CA ARG A 149 -6.72 20.30 -7.17
C ARG A 149 -7.29 20.37 -8.57
N THR A 150 -8.59 20.61 -8.65
CA THR A 150 -9.29 20.84 -9.90
C THR A 150 -9.73 22.30 -9.95
N ARG A 151 -9.38 23.01 -11.02
CA ARG A 151 -9.85 24.37 -11.31
C ARG A 151 -10.35 24.39 -12.74
N ASP A 152 -11.59 24.84 -12.95
CA ASP A 152 -12.24 24.91 -14.26
C ASP A 152 -12.16 23.58 -15.04
N SER A 153 -12.40 22.46 -14.34
CA SER A 153 -12.30 21.09 -14.88
C SER A 153 -10.90 20.62 -15.28
N VAL A 154 -9.86 21.41 -15.02
CA VAL A 154 -8.45 21.04 -15.25
C VAL A 154 -7.78 20.70 -13.92
N MET A 155 -7.20 19.50 -13.84
CA MET A 155 -6.41 19.08 -12.68
C MET A 155 -5.02 19.72 -12.72
N HIS A 156 -4.59 20.24 -11.58
CA HIS A 156 -3.25 20.76 -11.34
C HIS A 156 -2.78 20.29 -9.96
N ILE A 157 -1.47 20.23 -9.75
CA ILE A 157 -0.89 19.91 -8.45
C ILE A 157 -0.36 21.19 -7.79
N ARG A 158 -0.90 21.48 -6.60
CA ARG A 158 -0.35 22.49 -5.69
C ARG A 158 0.78 21.85 -4.89
N ALA A 159 2.01 22.08 -5.32
CA ALA A 159 3.20 21.55 -4.69
C ALA A 159 3.51 22.30 -3.38
N TYR A 160 3.86 21.54 -2.35
CA TYR A 160 4.47 22.07 -1.13
C TYR A 160 5.96 21.71 -1.04
N SER A 161 6.39 20.67 -1.77
CA SER A 161 7.79 20.25 -1.87
C SER A 161 8.12 19.79 -3.28
N ILE A 162 9.24 20.27 -3.81
CA ILE A 162 9.83 19.92 -5.09
C ILE A 162 11.31 19.66 -4.86
N ARG A 163 11.82 18.55 -5.39
CA ARG A 163 13.22 18.15 -5.23
C ARG A 163 13.78 17.70 -6.57
N LEU A 164 14.97 18.20 -6.92
CA LEU A 164 15.71 17.70 -8.07
C LEU A 164 16.10 16.23 -7.87
N VAL A 165 15.92 15.41 -8.89
CA VAL A 165 16.38 14.02 -8.90
C VAL A 165 17.86 14.01 -9.23
N THR A 166 18.69 13.61 -8.27
CA THR A 166 20.14 13.45 -8.46
C THR A 166 20.52 11.99 -8.75
N ASN A 167 19.72 11.04 -8.25
CA ASN A 167 19.87 9.61 -8.51
C ASN A 167 18.72 9.10 -9.39
N TYR A 168 19.01 8.73 -10.62
CA TYR A 168 18.00 8.28 -11.59
C TYR A 168 17.33 6.94 -11.23
N ASN A 169 17.89 6.16 -10.29
CA ASN A 169 17.21 4.96 -9.78
C ASN A 169 15.90 5.30 -9.05
N GLU A 170 15.74 6.54 -8.57
CA GLU A 170 14.48 7.01 -7.99
C GLU A 170 13.32 6.99 -8.99
N ILE A 171 13.60 7.14 -10.29
CA ILE A 171 12.57 7.09 -11.34
C ILE A 171 11.96 5.70 -11.38
N THR A 172 12.80 4.67 -11.52
CA THR A 172 12.36 3.28 -11.53
C THR A 172 11.65 2.91 -10.23
N ASN A 173 12.23 3.31 -9.10
CA ASN A 173 11.62 3.07 -7.78
C ASN A 173 10.23 3.71 -7.67
N HIS A 174 10.06 4.94 -8.17
CA HIS A 174 8.76 5.63 -8.18
C HIS A 174 7.71 4.84 -8.96
N PHE A 175 8.03 4.37 -10.17
CA PHE A 175 7.08 3.58 -10.96
C PHE A 175 6.73 2.24 -10.30
N LEU A 176 7.72 1.53 -9.74
CA LEU A 176 7.47 0.31 -8.99
C LEU A 176 6.57 0.56 -7.78
N HIS A 177 6.78 1.68 -7.08
CA HIS A 177 5.98 2.06 -5.93
C HIS A 177 4.53 2.40 -6.33
N CYS A 178 4.33 3.14 -7.44
CA CYS A 178 3.00 3.41 -7.99
C CYS A 178 2.25 2.12 -8.34
N ILE A 179 2.93 1.13 -8.93
CA ILE A 179 2.33 -0.17 -9.27
C ILE A 179 1.93 -0.91 -7.99
N TYR A 180 2.86 -1.02 -7.03
CA TYR A 180 2.62 -1.70 -5.76
C TYR A 180 1.41 -1.11 -5.03
N VAL A 181 1.40 0.21 -4.83
CA VAL A 181 0.30 0.90 -4.13
C VAL A 181 -1.00 0.76 -4.89
N SER A 182 -0.98 0.84 -6.24
CA SER A 182 -2.19 0.64 -7.03
C SER A 182 -2.80 -0.74 -6.84
N LEU A 183 -1.98 -1.79 -6.80
CA LEU A 183 -2.44 -3.16 -6.60
C LEU A 183 -2.95 -3.39 -5.16
N ASP A 184 -2.25 -2.84 -4.18
CA ASP A 184 -2.66 -2.91 -2.77
C ASP A 184 -4.01 -2.21 -2.53
N LEU A 185 -4.19 -0.99 -3.06
CA LEU A 185 -5.47 -0.28 -2.97
C LEU A 185 -6.62 -1.04 -3.65
N GLN A 186 -6.36 -1.69 -4.80
CA GLN A 186 -7.36 -2.54 -5.46
C GLN A 186 -7.71 -3.79 -4.65
N LYS A 187 -6.72 -4.40 -4.00
CA LYS A 187 -6.95 -5.55 -3.11
C LYS A 187 -7.84 -5.16 -1.93
N GLN A 188 -7.48 -4.08 -1.23
CA GLN A 188 -8.25 -3.57 -0.09
C GLN A 188 -9.68 -3.20 -0.47
N LEU A 189 -9.88 -2.65 -1.67
CA LEU A 189 -11.23 -2.40 -2.18
C LEU A 189 -12.06 -3.68 -2.31
N ARG A 190 -11.50 -4.71 -2.95
CA ARG A 190 -12.21 -5.97 -3.17
C ARG A 190 -12.60 -6.62 -1.84
N GLU A 191 -11.69 -6.62 -0.88
CA GLU A 191 -11.93 -7.15 0.47
C GLU A 191 -13.07 -6.37 1.16
N ARG A 192 -13.03 -5.03 1.14
CA ARG A 192 -14.12 -4.22 1.69
C ARG A 192 -15.47 -4.42 1.00
N GLU A 193 -15.48 -4.58 -0.32
CA GLU A 193 -16.71 -4.86 -1.06
C GLU A 193 -17.30 -6.22 -0.68
N MET A 194 -16.45 -7.23 -0.45
CA MET A 194 -16.89 -8.54 0.05
C MET A 194 -17.46 -8.42 1.47
N ASP A 195 -16.83 -7.65 2.35
CA ASP A 195 -17.32 -7.45 3.72
C ASP A 195 -18.68 -6.73 3.76
N ILE A 196 -18.87 -5.70 2.92
CA ILE A 196 -20.16 -5.00 2.80
C ILE A 196 -21.24 -5.96 2.25
N ARG A 197 -20.90 -6.79 1.25
CA ARG A 197 -21.83 -7.79 0.71
C ARG A 197 -22.23 -8.80 1.79
N ARG A 198 -21.27 -9.29 2.58
CA ARG A 198 -21.54 -10.17 3.73
C ARG A 198 -22.47 -9.50 4.75
N ALA A 199 -22.20 -8.25 5.13
CA ALA A 199 -23.03 -7.51 6.07
C ALA A 199 -24.46 -7.27 5.56
N ASN A 200 -24.63 -6.89 4.29
CA ASN A 200 -25.95 -6.67 3.71
C ASN A 200 -26.77 -7.96 3.60
N LEU A 201 -26.11 -9.10 3.36
CA LEU A 201 -26.78 -10.40 3.35
C LEU A 201 -27.31 -10.77 4.75
N VAL A 202 -26.57 -10.45 5.81
CA VAL A 202 -27.02 -10.60 7.21
C VAL A 202 -28.22 -9.68 7.54
N VAL A 203 -28.20 -8.43 7.09
CA VAL A 203 -29.32 -7.49 7.30
C VAL A 203 -30.58 -7.91 6.54
N ALA A 204 -30.44 -8.36 5.29
CA ALA A 204 -31.56 -8.85 4.48
C ALA A 204 -32.22 -10.11 5.07
N SER A 205 -31.44 -11.00 5.69
CA SER A 205 -31.99 -12.15 6.44
C SER A 205 -32.77 -11.74 7.70
N ASN A 206 -32.44 -10.58 8.30
CA ASN A 206 -33.16 -10.04 9.47
C ASN A 206 -34.46 -9.32 9.11
N GLU A 207 -34.54 -8.61 7.99
CA GLU A 207 -35.79 -7.93 7.60
C GLU A 207 -36.89 -8.89 7.15
N GLN A 208 -36.53 -10.13 6.77
CA GLN A 208 -37.48 -11.17 6.40
C GLN A 208 -37.85 -12.12 7.56
N SER A 209 -37.29 -11.89 8.76
CA SER A 209 -37.42 -12.81 9.88
C SER A 209 -37.81 -12.10 11.17
N GLN A 210 -39.13 -11.98 11.41
CA GLN A 210 -39.63 -12.26 12.76
C GLN A 210 -39.36 -13.74 13.07
N ALA A 211 -38.10 -14.10 13.34
CA ALA A 211 -37.69 -15.42 13.82
C ALA A 211 -36.39 -15.28 14.63
N PRO A 212 -36.18 -16.10 15.66
CA PRO A 212 -35.30 -15.80 16.79
C PRO A 212 -33.81 -15.86 16.43
N ASN A 213 -33.01 -15.03 17.11
CA ASN A 213 -31.55 -14.80 17.07
C ASN A 213 -30.57 -15.99 16.92
N GLY A 214 -31.01 -17.23 16.69
CA GLY A 214 -30.16 -18.42 16.54
C GLY A 214 -29.61 -18.66 15.14
N ALA A 215 -30.33 -18.26 14.08
CA ALA A 215 -29.93 -18.55 12.70
C ALA A 215 -28.73 -17.71 12.23
N GLU A 216 -28.58 -16.48 12.72
CA GLU A 216 -27.46 -15.59 12.38
C GLU A 216 -26.12 -16.10 12.91
N LYS A 217 -26.10 -16.58 14.16
CA LYS A 217 -24.90 -17.18 14.76
C LYS A 217 -24.50 -18.44 13.99
N LEU A 218 -25.50 -19.26 13.63
CA LEU A 218 -25.26 -20.48 12.88
C LEU A 218 -24.64 -20.22 11.49
N PHE A 219 -25.03 -19.14 10.82
CA PHE A 219 -24.46 -18.75 9.53
C PHE A 219 -22.95 -18.48 9.61
N GLY A 220 -22.49 -17.81 10.68
CA GLY A 220 -21.07 -17.60 10.93
C GLY A 220 -20.36 -18.90 11.34
N ASP A 221 -20.98 -19.66 12.25
CA ASP A 221 -20.43 -20.90 12.78
C ASP A 221 -20.16 -21.94 11.67
N VAL A 222 -21.06 -22.06 10.68
CA VAL A 222 -20.89 -22.99 9.55
C VAL A 222 -19.64 -22.68 8.73
N LEU A 223 -19.33 -21.41 8.46
CA LEU A 223 -18.09 -21.08 7.74
C LEU A 223 -16.85 -21.35 8.58
N GLN A 224 -16.92 -21.12 9.89
CA GLN A 224 -15.80 -21.35 10.80
C GLN A 224 -15.34 -22.82 10.78
N VAL A 225 -16.27 -23.77 10.63
CA VAL A 225 -15.99 -25.21 10.47
C VAL A 225 -15.00 -25.48 9.33
N PHE A 226 -15.14 -24.76 8.21
CA PHE A 226 -14.27 -24.93 7.03
C PHE A 226 -12.88 -24.29 7.17
N TYR A 227 -12.59 -23.61 8.29
CA TYR A 227 -11.24 -23.14 8.62
C TYR A 227 -10.53 -24.05 9.64
N CYS A 228 -11.20 -25.10 10.13
CA CYS A 228 -10.57 -26.09 11.00
C CYS A 228 -9.53 -26.91 10.20
N PRO A 229 -8.27 -27.04 10.66
CA PRO A 229 -7.21 -27.72 9.92
C PRO A 229 -7.59 -29.14 9.46
N GLY A 230 -8.24 -29.92 10.32
CA GLY A 230 -8.67 -31.29 9.98
C GLY A 230 -9.82 -31.38 8.97
N ILE A 231 -10.52 -30.28 8.70
CA ILE A 231 -11.61 -30.22 7.71
C ILE A 231 -11.11 -29.66 6.38
N VAL A 232 -10.19 -28.69 6.42
CA VAL A 232 -9.54 -28.14 5.21
C VAL A 232 -8.80 -29.24 4.44
N GLU A 233 -8.17 -30.17 5.16
CA GLU A 233 -7.40 -31.28 4.59
C GLU A 233 -8.28 -32.40 4.00
N LEU A 234 -9.61 -32.36 4.18
CA LEU A 234 -10.50 -33.39 3.63
C LEU A 234 -10.59 -33.27 2.11
N GLU A 235 -10.14 -34.33 1.41
CA GLU A 235 -10.13 -34.41 -0.05
C GLU A 235 -11.51 -34.13 -0.66
N ASN A 236 -12.58 -34.62 -0.03
CA ASN A 236 -13.96 -34.47 -0.49
C ASN A 236 -14.75 -33.39 0.28
N GLY A 237 -14.11 -32.61 1.13
CA GLY A 237 -14.78 -31.60 1.95
C GLY A 237 -15.53 -32.17 3.17
N ALA A 238 -16.34 -31.33 3.80
CA ALA A 238 -17.08 -31.67 5.02
C ALA A 238 -18.47 -32.21 4.67
N SER A 239 -18.86 -33.33 5.28
CA SER A 239 -20.21 -33.86 5.17
C SER A 239 -21.20 -33.03 6.00
N PHE A 240 -22.48 -33.06 5.61
CA PHE A 240 -23.57 -32.44 6.36
C PHE A 240 -23.59 -32.87 7.83
N SER A 241 -23.39 -34.17 8.08
CA SER A 241 -23.33 -34.75 9.44
C SER A 241 -22.16 -34.20 10.27
N LEU A 242 -21.00 -33.97 9.65
CA LEU A 242 -19.83 -33.41 10.31
C LEU A 242 -20.08 -31.94 10.69
N ILE A 243 -20.58 -31.15 9.73
CA ILE A 243 -20.94 -29.74 9.98
C ILE A 243 -21.99 -29.65 11.09
N GLN A 244 -22.96 -30.56 11.12
CA GLN A 244 -23.97 -30.62 12.18
C GLN A 244 -23.36 -30.94 13.54
N SER A 245 -22.41 -31.88 13.61
CA SER A 245 -21.73 -32.22 14.86
C SER A 245 -20.86 -31.09 15.41
N GLU A 246 -20.23 -30.32 14.53
CA GLU A 246 -19.36 -29.18 14.90
C GLU A 246 -20.16 -27.94 15.31
N THR A 247 -21.31 -27.70 14.68
CA THR A 247 -22.16 -26.54 14.97
C THR A 247 -23.20 -26.80 16.06
N GLY A 248 -23.54 -28.07 16.31
CA GLY A 248 -24.60 -28.47 17.24
C GLY A 248 -26.01 -28.05 16.78
N ALA A 249 -26.18 -27.73 15.51
CA ALA A 249 -27.40 -27.16 14.96
C ALA A 249 -28.49 -28.19 14.66
N ASP A 250 -29.75 -27.72 14.70
CA ASP A 250 -30.87 -28.49 14.20
C ASP A 250 -30.74 -28.73 12.68
N ALA A 251 -31.15 -29.92 12.22
CA ALA A 251 -30.93 -30.34 10.83
C ALA A 251 -31.65 -29.43 9.82
N ASP A 252 -32.86 -28.97 10.13
CA ASP A 252 -33.64 -28.15 9.20
C ASP A 252 -33.10 -26.72 9.13
N GLN A 253 -32.63 -26.19 10.27
CA GLN A 253 -31.92 -24.91 10.31
C GLN A 253 -30.59 -24.97 9.56
N LEU A 254 -29.83 -26.05 9.74
CA LEU A 254 -28.53 -26.22 9.08
C LEU A 254 -28.68 -26.36 7.56
N ARG A 255 -29.67 -27.13 7.07
CA ARG A 255 -29.96 -27.22 5.62
C ARG A 255 -30.27 -25.87 5.01
N THR A 256 -31.07 -25.05 5.70
CA THR A 256 -31.42 -23.71 5.26
C THR A 256 -30.18 -22.82 5.16
N VAL A 257 -29.32 -22.84 6.19
CA VAL A 257 -28.09 -22.05 6.25
C VAL A 257 -27.07 -22.50 5.19
N ILE A 258 -26.82 -23.80 5.05
CA ILE A 258 -25.93 -24.34 4.02
C ILE A 258 -26.44 -23.99 2.62
N GLY A 259 -27.74 -24.14 2.37
CA GLY A 259 -28.36 -23.74 1.10
C GLY A 259 -28.14 -22.27 0.78
N ALA A 260 -28.23 -21.38 1.79
CA ALA A 260 -27.90 -19.96 1.62
C ALA A 260 -26.42 -19.73 1.30
N HIS A 261 -25.49 -20.44 1.97
CA HIS A 261 -24.06 -20.35 1.63
C HIS A 261 -23.74 -20.84 0.21
N VAL A 262 -24.42 -21.89 -0.25
CA VAL A 262 -24.27 -22.41 -1.62
C VAL A 262 -24.81 -21.39 -2.63
N ALA A 263 -26.00 -20.84 -2.40
CA ALA A 263 -26.58 -19.80 -3.26
C ALA A 263 -25.70 -18.53 -3.33
N MET A 264 -25.00 -18.21 -2.25
CA MET A 264 -24.05 -17.10 -2.18
C MET A 264 -22.67 -17.42 -2.79
N GLY A 265 -22.43 -18.66 -3.20
CA GLY A 265 -21.14 -19.11 -3.73
C GLY A 265 -20.03 -19.22 -2.68
N ASN A 266 -20.37 -19.21 -1.39
CA ASN A 266 -19.41 -19.39 -0.30
C ASN A 266 -19.04 -20.87 -0.14
N LEU A 267 -20.02 -21.76 -0.32
CA LEU A 267 -19.85 -23.20 -0.34
C LEU A 267 -20.24 -23.74 -1.71
N PHE A 268 -19.68 -24.88 -2.08
CA PHE A 268 -20.10 -25.65 -3.24
C PHE A 268 -20.18 -27.13 -2.91
N THR A 269 -21.12 -27.84 -3.54
CA THR A 269 -21.24 -29.29 -3.43
C THR A 269 -20.11 -29.98 -4.20
N THR A 270 -19.69 -31.15 -3.73
CA THR A 270 -18.53 -31.86 -4.27
C THR A 270 -18.91 -33.21 -4.85
N ILE A 271 -18.82 -34.29 -4.05
CA ILE A 271 -19.04 -35.66 -4.48
C ILE A 271 -20.52 -36.04 -4.51
N ASP A 272 -21.33 -35.39 -3.68
CA ASP A 272 -22.77 -35.58 -3.59
C ASP A 272 -23.44 -34.30 -3.04
N ASP A 273 -24.76 -34.37 -2.81
CA ASP A 273 -25.57 -33.26 -2.32
C ASP A 273 -25.37 -32.96 -0.81
N ASP A 274 -24.62 -33.81 -0.09
CA ASP A 274 -24.36 -33.70 1.35
C ASP A 274 -22.89 -33.38 1.68
N HIS A 275 -22.00 -33.21 0.70
CA HIS A 275 -20.59 -32.87 0.90
C HIS A 275 -20.23 -31.50 0.33
N PHE A 276 -19.67 -30.64 1.18
CA PHE A 276 -19.43 -29.23 0.86
C PHE A 276 -17.95 -28.87 0.99
N LYS A 277 -17.49 -27.96 0.14
CA LYS A 277 -16.21 -27.25 0.29
C LYS A 277 -16.42 -25.74 0.27
N CYS A 278 -15.47 -25.01 0.85
CA CYS A 278 -15.50 -23.56 0.90
C CYS A 278 -14.74 -22.97 -0.29
N SER A 279 -15.32 -21.96 -0.92
CA SER A 279 -14.72 -21.28 -2.08
C SER A 279 -13.50 -20.43 -1.71
N PHE A 280 -13.27 -20.19 -0.42
CA PHE A 280 -12.22 -19.30 0.08
C PHE A 280 -10.99 -20.03 0.64
N ASN A 281 -11.05 -21.36 0.81
CA ASN A 281 -9.98 -22.16 1.42
C ASN A 281 -9.27 -23.09 0.41
N GLY A 282 -9.37 -22.79 -0.89
CA GLY A 282 -8.70 -23.50 -1.98
C GLY A 282 -7.27 -23.05 -2.23
#